data_AF-A0A965T207-F1
#
_entry.id   AF-A0A965T207-F1
#
_cell.length_a   1.000
_cell.length_b   1.000
_cell.length_c   1.000
_cell.angle_alpha   90.00
_cell.angle_beta   90.00
_cell.angle_gamma   90.00
#
_symmetry.space_group_name_H-M   'P 1'
#
loop_
_entity.id
_entity.type
_entity.pdbx_description
1 polymer ?
#
loop_
_entity_poly.entity_id
_entity_poly.type
_entity_poly.pdbx_seq_one_letter_code
_entity_poly.pdbx_strand_id
1 'polypeptide(L)' 'MAVPKKKKSHSRSSMRRGSNGTFDANFPNVVIDKESGDPKLSHHIGSDGKYKGRQIIQKKVKKTPQD' A
#
# COMPACT_ATOMS: atom_id res chain seq x y z
N MET A 1 0.21 -32.09 -27.31
CA MET A 1 0.60 -31.05 -26.33
C MET A 1 1.83 -30.32 -26.84
N ALA A 2 1.92 -29.00 -26.68
CA ALA A 2 3.09 -28.26 -27.12
C ALA A 2 4.22 -28.34 -26.08
N VAL A 3 5.39 -28.81 -26.51
CA VAL A 3 6.60 -28.87 -25.68
C VAL A 3 7.65 -27.89 -26.18
N PRO A 4 8.45 -27.28 -25.29
CA PRO A 4 9.53 -26.40 -25.71
C PRO A 4 10.60 -27.22 -26.44
N LYS A 5 10.90 -26.84 -27.69
CA LYS A 5 11.94 -27.49 -28.51
C LYS A 5 13.35 -27.32 -27.92
N LYS A 6 13.61 -26.26 -27.14
CA LYS A 6 14.92 -25.96 -26.55
C LYS A 6 14.82 -25.23 -25.22
N LYS A 7 15.88 -25.35 -24.41
CA LYS A 7 16.05 -24.60 -23.17
C LYS A 7 16.07 -23.09 -23.46
N LYS A 8 15.38 -22.31 -22.64
CA LYS A 8 15.46 -20.84 -22.68
C LYS A 8 16.83 -20.40 -22.14
N SER A 9 17.51 -19.50 -22.84
CA SER A 9 18.77 -18.93 -22.37
C SER A 9 18.59 -18.12 -21.09
N HIS A 10 19.66 -18.00 -20.30
CA HIS A 10 19.63 -17.22 -19.06
C HIS A 10 19.24 -15.76 -19.33
N SER A 11 19.84 -15.13 -20.35
CA SER A 11 19.53 -13.76 -20.78
C SER A 11 18.04 -13.57 -21.10
N ARG A 12 17.44 -14.45 -21.93
CA ARG A 12 16.01 -14.38 -22.27
C ARG A 12 15.10 -14.60 -21.06
N SER A 13 15.51 -15.44 -20.12
CA SER A 13 14.75 -15.60 -18.87
C SER A 13 14.85 -14.37 -17.96
N SER A 14 16.03 -13.76 -17.87
CA SER A 14 16.28 -12.58 -17.05
C SER A 14 15.50 -11.36 -17.56
N MET A 15 15.56 -11.06 -18.87
CA MET A 15 14.80 -9.96 -19.46
C MET A 15 13.28 -10.12 -19.30
N ARG A 16 12.76 -11.36 -19.42
CA ARG A 16 11.34 -11.64 -19.19
C ARG A 16 10.94 -11.42 -17.73
N ARG A 17 11.78 -11.86 -16.78
CA ARG A 17 11.51 -11.58 -15.35
C ARG A 17 11.59 -10.08 -15.08
N GLY A 18 12.57 -9.41 -15.67
CA GLY A 18 12.79 -7.97 -15.55
C GLY A 18 11.60 -7.12 -15.99
N SER A 19 11.03 -7.43 -17.15
CA SER A 19 9.89 -6.72 -17.73
C SER A 19 8.57 -6.94 -17.00
N ASN A 20 8.45 -7.98 -16.18
CA ASN A 20 7.20 -8.29 -15.45
C ASN A 20 7.03 -7.45 -14.17
N GLY A 21 7.70 -6.31 -14.05
CA GLY A 21 7.53 -5.39 -12.92
C GLY A 21 8.12 -5.88 -11.60
N THR A 22 8.93 -6.95 -11.59
CA THR A 22 9.57 -7.40 -10.33
C THR A 22 10.69 -6.48 -9.86
N PHE A 23 11.23 -5.62 -10.73
CA PHE A 23 12.23 -4.61 -10.36
C PHE A 23 11.60 -3.27 -9.97
N ASP A 24 10.44 -2.94 -10.54
CA ASP A 24 9.63 -1.80 -10.14
C ASP A 24 8.72 -2.23 -8.99
N ALA A 25 9.33 -2.39 -7.80
CA ALA A 25 8.55 -2.59 -6.59
C ALA A 25 7.59 -1.40 -6.45
N ASN A 26 6.30 -1.66 -6.63
CA ASN A 26 5.24 -0.67 -6.59
C ASN A 26 5.00 -0.28 -5.13
N PHE A 27 5.96 0.44 -4.56
CA PHE A 27 5.89 0.90 -3.19
C PHE A 27 4.79 1.95 -3.10
N PRO A 28 3.85 1.78 -2.15
CA PRO A 28 2.87 2.81 -1.92
C PRO A 28 3.56 4.09 -1.45
N ASN A 29 3.05 5.23 -1.91
CA ASN A 29 3.56 6.54 -1.47
C ASN A 29 3.12 6.80 -0.03
N VAL A 30 4.07 6.68 0.90
CA VAL A 30 3.87 6.90 2.34
C VAL A 30 4.31 8.33 2.69
N VAL A 31 3.40 9.09 3.29
CA VAL A 31 3.58 10.48 3.72
C VAL A 31 3.34 10.56 5.22
N ILE A 32 4.10 11.42 5.90
CA ILE A 32 3.93 11.67 7.33
C ILE A 32 2.78 12.66 7.52
N ASP A 33 1.84 12.36 8.41
CA ASP A 33 0.79 13.31 8.77
C ASP A 33 1.32 14.46 9.62
N LYS A 34 0.85 15.68 9.36
CA LYS A 34 1.38 16.88 10.02
C LYS A 34 0.92 17.03 11.46
N GLU A 35 -0.26 16.52 11.79
CA GLU A 35 -0.84 16.66 13.13
C GLU A 35 -0.51 15.50 14.06
N SER A 36 -0.64 14.26 13.59
CA SER A 36 -0.39 13.07 14.43
C SER A 36 1.03 12.54 14.33
N GLY A 37 1.77 12.89 13.28
CA GLY A 37 3.11 12.34 13.01
C GLY A 37 3.09 10.91 12.47
N ASP A 38 1.92 10.31 12.25
CA ASP A 38 1.80 8.94 11.77
C ASP A 38 2.08 8.81 10.26
N PRO A 39 2.64 7.67 9.81
CA PRO A 39 2.73 7.37 8.39
C PRO A 39 1.34 7.05 7.82
N LYS A 40 0.98 7.71 6.71
CA LYS A 40 -0.26 7.45 5.98
C LYS A 40 -0.02 7.39 4.47
N LEU A 41 -0.95 6.79 3.76
CA LEU A 41 -0.95 6.83 2.30
C LEU A 41 -1.41 8.20 1.81
N SER A 42 -0.82 8.65 0.70
CA SER A 42 -1.27 9.87 0.01
C SER A 42 -2.77 9.82 -0.28
N HIS A 43 -3.49 10.90 0.06
CA HIS A 43 -4.95 11.05 -0.07
C HIS A 43 -5.82 10.10 0.79
N HIS A 44 -5.24 9.30 1.67
CA HIS A 44 -6.01 8.43 2.56
C HIS A 44 -6.21 9.09 3.94
N ILE A 45 -7.21 8.59 4.66
CA ILE A 45 -7.48 8.95 6.06
C ILE A 45 -6.44 8.24 6.94
N GLY A 46 -5.88 8.95 7.91
CA GLY A 46 -4.96 8.36 8.90
C GLY A 46 -5.69 7.40 9.85
N SER A 47 -4.92 6.60 10.60
CA SER A 47 -5.41 5.74 11.69
C SER A 47 -6.33 6.47 12.67
N ASP A 48 -6.02 7.74 12.94
CA ASP A 48 -6.77 8.61 13.84
C ASP A 48 -8.17 9.00 13.33
N GLY A 49 -8.51 8.62 12.09
CA GLY A 49 -9.77 9.01 11.46
C GLY A 49 -9.81 10.46 11.00
N LYS A 50 -8.64 11.11 10.93
CA LYS A 50 -8.44 12.49 10.48
C LYS A 50 -7.94 12.56 9.05
N TYR A 51 -8.33 13.63 8.35
CA TYR A 51 -7.77 14.02 7.06
C TYR A 51 -7.75 15.54 6.96
N LYS A 52 -6.59 16.10 6.60
CA LYS A 52 -6.38 17.56 6.48
C LYS A 52 -6.88 18.32 7.74
N GLY A 53 -6.58 17.80 8.92
CA GLY A 53 -6.96 18.38 10.22
C GLY A 53 -8.43 18.25 10.61
N ARG A 54 -9.27 17.61 9.79
CA ARG A 54 -10.69 17.37 10.10
C ARG A 54 -10.90 15.94 10.55
N GLN A 55 -11.64 15.75 11.65
CA GLN A 55 -12.10 14.43 12.08
C GLN A 55 -13.21 13.97 11.13
N ILE A 56 -12.95 12.96 10.32
CA ILE A 56 -13.94 12.37 9.41
C ILE A 56 -14.68 11.24 10.11
N ILE A 57 -13.95 10.36 10.80
CA ILE A 57 -14.54 9.21 11.48
C ILE A 57 -14.85 9.60 12.92
N GLN A 58 -16.13 9.72 13.27
CA GLN A 58 -16.55 9.97 14.64
C GLN A 58 -16.24 8.73 15.49
N LYS A 59 -15.46 8.90 16.58
CA LYS A 59 -15.19 7.81 17.52
C LYS A 59 -16.51 7.41 18.18
N LYS A 60 -16.87 6.12 18.09
CA LYS A 60 -18.04 5.58 18.81
C LYS A 60 -17.76 5.62 20.31
N VAL A 61 -18.32 6.62 20.99
CA VAL A 61 -18.37 6.67 22.45
C VAL A 61 -19.40 5.64 22.90
N LYS A 62 -18.96 4.56 23.57
CA LYS A 62 -19.88 3.69 24.30
C LYS A 62 -20.42 4.50 25.48
N LYS A 63 -21.71 4.81 25.47
CA LYS A 63 -22.39 5.39 26.63
C LYS A 63 -22.45 4.31 27.71
N THR A 64 -21.60 4.39 28.72
CA THR A 64 -21.77 3.58 29.92
C THR A 64 -23.01 4.12 30.66
N PRO A 65 -23.98 3.28 31.06
CA PRO A 65 -25.02 3.69 31.99
C PRO A 65 -24.33 4.14 33.28
N GLN A 66 -24.56 5.39 33.69
CA GLN A 66 -24.16 5.86 35.01
C GLN A 66 -25.25 5.35 35.97
N ASP A 67 -24.84 4.66 37.04
CA ASP A 67 -25.68 4.29 38.18
C ASP A 67 -26.11 5.53 38.99
#